data_AF-A0A7Z9ZZS7-F1
#
_entry.id   AF-A0A7Z9ZZS7-F1
#
_cell.length_a   1.000
_cell.length_b   1.000
_cell.length_c   1.000
_cell.angle_alpha   90.00
_cell.angle_beta   90.00
_cell.angle_gamma   90.00
#
_symmetry.space_group_name_H-M   'P 1'
#
loop_
_entity.id
_entity.type
_entity.pdbx_description
1 polymer ?
#
loop_
_entity_poly.entity_id
_entity_poly.type
_entity_poly.pdbx_seq_one_letter_code
_entity_poly.pdbx_strand_id
1 'polypeptide(L)'
;MMCLTHVLSGALLGRLFKGRRGRAFLAGVLSHIPLDMLPHFDSTLGVELSTTALGLALVAWAGGLKSAEFWGAVGGVLPDFEIALKRAGVVGRENLLFPTHRFGFLHGERLSAPLAQIIFWPIALFVLLAPKFTGRRGLRG
;
A
#
# COMPACT_ATOMS: atom_id res chain seq x y z
N MET A 1 -5.95 7.71 -5.40
CA MET A 1 -5.86 6.27 -5.08
C MET A 1 -4.80 5.64 -5.92
N MET A 2 -3.72 5.29 -5.24
CA MET A 2 -2.53 4.63 -5.74
C MET A 2 -2.34 3.35 -4.93
N CYS A 3 -3.39 2.53 -4.84
CA CYS A 3 -3.54 1.53 -3.76
C CYS A 3 -2.39 0.53 -3.76
N LEU A 4 -1.95 0.09 -4.94
CA LEU A 4 -0.80 -0.82 -5.06
C LEU A 4 0.50 -0.17 -4.56
N THR A 5 0.70 1.13 -4.77
CA THR A 5 1.85 1.86 -4.21
C THR A 5 1.80 1.85 -2.68
N HIS A 6 0.61 2.07 -2.09
CA HIS A 6 0.43 2.02 -0.64
C HIS A 6 0.66 0.62 -0.06
N VAL A 7 0.16 -0.43 -0.74
CA VAL A 7 0.43 -1.84 -0.40
C VAL A 7 1.93 -2.12 -0.41
N LEU A 8 2.63 -1.76 -1.49
CA LEU A 8 4.04 -2.08 -1.67
C LEU A 8 4.94 -1.26 -0.74
N SER A 9 4.69 0.03 -0.57
CA SER A 9 5.42 0.88 0.37
C SER A 9 5.21 0.44 1.81
N GLY A 10 3.97 0.13 2.20
CA GLY A 10 3.66 -0.43 3.52
C GLY A 10 4.38 -1.76 3.74
N ALA A 11 4.42 -2.64 2.74
CA ALA A 11 5.15 -3.90 2.83
C ALA A 11 6.66 -3.69 3.02
N LEU A 12 7.25 -2.78 2.23
CA LEU A 12 8.67 -2.44 2.30
C LEU A 12 9.06 -1.87 3.68
N LEU A 13 8.27 -0.94 4.21
CA LEU A 13 8.48 -0.39 5.55
C LEU A 13 8.26 -1.46 6.62
N GLY A 14 7.27 -2.34 6.44
CA GLY A 14 7.01 -3.45 7.35
C GLY A 14 8.22 -4.36 7.56
N ARG A 15 9.09 -4.53 6.55
CA ARG A 15 10.34 -5.29 6.67
C ARG A 15 11.29 -4.77 7.74
N LEU A 16 11.23 -3.47 8.04
CA LEU A 16 12.07 -2.83 9.07
C LEU A 16 11.62 -3.23 10.49
N PHE A 17 10.41 -3.80 10.63
CA PHE A 17 9.79 -4.14 11.92
C PHE A 17 9.56 -5.65 12.09
N LYS A 18 10.55 -6.49 11.71
CA LYS A 18 10.47 -7.95 11.83
C LYS A 18 9.99 -8.40 13.22
N GLY A 19 9.02 -9.31 13.25
CA GLY A 19 8.40 -9.82 14.47
C GLY A 19 7.45 -8.85 15.18
N ARG A 20 7.31 -7.59 14.72
CA ARG A 20 6.52 -6.53 15.36
C ARG A 20 5.39 -6.05 14.45
N ARG A 21 4.42 -6.93 14.18
CA ARG A 21 3.31 -6.71 13.24
C ARG A 21 2.54 -5.41 13.48
N GLY A 22 2.25 -5.06 14.74
CA GLY A 22 1.54 -3.83 15.08
C GLY A 22 2.31 -2.56 14.70
N ARG A 23 3.65 -2.56 14.86
CA ARG A 23 4.49 -1.43 14.41
C ARG A 23 4.59 -1.37 12.89
N ALA A 24 4.65 -2.52 12.23
CA ALA A 24 4.63 -2.59 10.77
C ALA A 24 3.33 -2.02 10.20
N PHE A 25 2.18 -2.43 10.76
CA PHE A 25 0.87 -1.89 10.41
C PHE A 25 0.81 -0.38 10.60
N LEU A 26 1.23 0.13 11.77
CA LEU A 26 1.27 1.56 12.04
C LEU A 26 2.18 2.30 11.05
N ALA A 27 3.36 1.76 10.75
CA ALA A 27 4.26 2.34 9.76
C ALA A 27 3.61 2.38 8.35
N GLY A 28 2.86 1.35 7.98
CA GLY A 28 2.04 1.34 6.77
C GLY A 28 1.02 2.48 6.75
N VAL A 29 0.19 2.59 7.79
CA VAL A 29 -0.81 3.66 7.91
C VAL A 29 -0.17 5.04 7.81
N LEU A 30 0.95 5.26 8.52
CA LEU A 30 1.65 6.54 8.51
C LEU A 30 2.31 6.85 7.17
N SER A 31 2.75 5.83 6.42
CA SER A 31 3.32 6.01 5.09
C SER A 31 2.31 6.47 4.05
N HIS A 32 1.02 6.24 4.29
CA HIS A 32 -0.05 6.65 3.39
C HIS A 32 -0.07 8.17 3.20
N ILE A 33 0.14 8.94 4.29
CA ILE A 33 0.09 10.40 4.26
C ILE A 33 1.09 11.00 3.26
N PRO A 34 2.41 10.78 3.40
CA PRO A 34 3.36 11.38 2.45
C PRO A 34 3.18 10.85 1.03
N LEU A 35 2.73 9.60 0.84
CA LEU A 35 2.50 9.05 -0.49
C LEU A 35 1.31 9.72 -1.18
N ASP A 36 0.22 9.98 -0.45
CA ASP A 36 -0.92 10.72 -0.97
C ASP A 36 -0.60 12.19 -1.29
N MET A 37 0.37 12.78 -0.59
CA MET A 37 0.82 14.17 -0.81
C MET A 37 1.67 14.31 -2.09
N LEU A 38 2.29 13.24 -2.58
CA LEU A 38 3.08 13.28 -3.80
C LEU A 38 2.17 13.28 -5.03
N PRO A 39 2.57 13.94 -6.14
CA PRO A 39 1.84 13.83 -7.39
C PRO A 39 1.72 12.37 -7.85
N HIS A 40 0.50 11.91 -8.11
CA HIS A 40 0.25 10.52 -8.44
C HIS A 40 -0.92 10.34 -9.42
N PHE A 41 -0.93 9.19 -10.10
CA PHE A 41 -2.02 8.81 -11.00
C PHE A 41 -3.07 8.00 -10.23
N ASP A 42 -4.34 8.29 -10.52
CA ASP A 42 -5.51 7.62 -9.97
C ASP A 42 -6.17 6.75 -11.03
N SER A 43 -6.24 5.43 -10.81
CA SER A 43 -6.93 4.55 -11.73
C SER A 43 -8.43 4.42 -11.41
N THR A 44 -9.13 3.65 -12.24
CA THR A 44 -10.53 3.26 -12.01
C THR A 44 -10.64 2.34 -10.80
N LEU A 45 -11.79 2.36 -10.11
CA LEU A 45 -12.00 1.56 -8.90
C LEU A 45 -11.72 0.05 -9.13
N GLY A 46 -12.13 -0.50 -10.28
CA GLY A 46 -11.90 -1.91 -10.59
C GLY A 46 -10.43 -2.27 -10.72
N VAL A 47 -9.62 -1.40 -11.32
CA VAL A 47 -8.16 -1.59 -11.45
C VAL A 47 -7.49 -1.47 -10.09
N GLU A 48 -7.85 -0.46 -9.30
CA GLU A 48 -7.32 -0.27 -7.94
C GLU A 48 -7.61 -1.48 -7.02
N LEU A 49 -8.85 -1.99 -7.03
CA LEU A 49 -9.23 -3.16 -6.23
C LEU A 49 -8.48 -4.42 -6.67
N SER A 50 -8.41 -4.67 -7.98
CA SER A 50 -7.74 -5.85 -8.54
C SER A 50 -6.24 -5.85 -8.22
N THR A 51 -5.58 -4.70 -8.41
CA THR A 51 -4.15 -4.55 -8.13
C THR A 51 -3.84 -4.59 -6.64
N THR A 52 -4.71 -4.05 -5.78
CA THR A 52 -4.61 -4.17 -4.32
C THR A 52 -4.68 -5.63 -3.87
N ALA A 53 -5.70 -6.36 -4.34
CA ALA A 53 -5.89 -7.77 -4.00
C ALA A 53 -4.69 -8.61 -4.45
N LEU A 54 -4.20 -8.40 -5.68
CA LEU A 54 -3.01 -9.06 -6.19
C LEU A 54 -1.76 -8.70 -5.37
N GLY A 55 -1.55 -7.43 -5.05
CA GLY A 55 -0.40 -6.98 -4.25
C GLY A 55 -0.39 -7.61 -2.85
N LEU A 56 -1.52 -7.60 -2.15
CA LEU A 56 -1.65 -8.26 -0.84
C LEU A 56 -1.43 -9.77 -0.94
N ALA A 57 -1.97 -10.43 -1.97
CA ALA A 57 -1.77 -11.85 -2.20
C ALA A 57 -0.29 -12.19 -2.46
N LEU A 58 0.42 -11.38 -3.26
CA LEU A 58 1.86 -11.55 -3.52
C LEU A 58 2.69 -11.36 -2.25
N VAL A 59 2.40 -10.32 -1.46
CA VAL A 59 3.08 -10.09 -0.17
C VAL A 59 2.79 -11.22 0.81
N ALA A 60 1.56 -11.72 0.87
CA ALA A 60 1.18 -12.87 1.69
C ALA A 60 1.87 -14.16 1.23
N TRP A 61 1.97 -14.40 -0.07
CA TRP A 61 2.69 -15.55 -0.63
C TRP A 61 4.19 -15.48 -0.30
N ALA A 62 4.77 -14.28 -0.35
CA ALA A 62 6.17 -14.05 -0.03
C ALA A 62 6.48 -14.15 1.48
N GLY A 63 5.77 -13.42 2.34
CA GLY A 63 6.08 -13.35 3.76
C GLY A 63 5.25 -14.29 4.64
N GLY A 64 4.07 -14.70 4.18
CA GLY A 64 3.00 -15.27 5.00
C GLY A 64 2.11 -14.18 5.62
N LEU A 65 0.87 -14.53 5.96
CA LEU A 65 -0.12 -13.63 6.58
C LEU A 65 0.28 -13.12 7.98
N LYS A 66 1.24 -13.79 8.63
CA LYS A 66 1.78 -13.42 9.95
C LYS A 66 3.06 -12.55 9.85
N SER A 67 3.51 -12.22 8.65
CA SER A 67 4.71 -11.42 8.42
C SER A 67 4.50 -9.94 8.75
N ALA A 68 5.59 -9.24 9.08
CA ALA A 68 5.52 -7.80 9.33
C ALA A 68 5.21 -7.05 8.02
N GLU A 69 5.74 -7.55 6.90
CA GLU A 69 5.50 -7.09 5.54
C GLU A 69 4.01 -7.09 5.20
N PHE A 70 3.32 -8.21 5.43
CA PHE A 70 1.89 -8.29 5.15
C PHE A 70 1.09 -7.28 5.98
N TRP A 71 1.38 -7.16 7.28
CA TRP A 71 0.67 -6.20 8.13
C TRP A 71 1.00 -4.75 7.81
N GLY A 72 2.22 -4.45 7.37
CA GLY A 72 2.57 -3.14 6.83
C GLY A 72 1.81 -2.83 5.54
N ALA A 73 1.68 -3.80 4.64
CA ALA A 73 0.91 -3.67 3.41
C ALA A 73 -0.58 -3.38 3.69
N VAL A 74 -1.18 -4.15 4.62
CA VAL A 74 -2.56 -3.93 5.08
C VAL A 74 -2.71 -2.53 5.68
N GLY A 75 -1.78 -2.11 6.55
CA GLY A 75 -1.80 -0.76 7.13
C GLY A 75 -1.70 0.34 6.08
N GLY A 76 -0.86 0.15 5.05
CA GLY A 76 -0.69 1.11 3.96
C GLY A 76 -1.97 1.34 3.16
N VAL A 77 -2.72 0.28 2.83
CA VAL A 77 -3.92 0.39 2.01
C VAL A 77 -5.22 0.54 2.80
N LEU A 78 -5.20 0.37 4.12
CA LEU A 78 -6.42 0.48 4.94
C LEU A 78 -7.12 1.85 4.81
N PRO A 79 -6.42 3.00 4.81
CA PRO A 79 -7.08 4.29 4.64
C PRO A 79 -7.88 4.40 3.33
N ASP A 80 -7.38 3.79 2.25
CA ASP A 80 -7.98 3.84 0.92
C ASP A 80 -9.38 3.20 0.86
N PHE A 81 -9.77 2.38 1.85
CA PHE A 81 -11.14 1.89 1.95
C PHE A 81 -12.18 3.02 2.00
N GLU A 82 -11.85 4.17 2.61
CA GLU A 82 -12.76 5.32 2.65
C GLU A 82 -13.02 5.89 1.25
N ILE A 83 -11.99 5.96 0.40
CA ILE A 83 -12.17 6.42 -0.99
C ILE A 83 -12.90 5.37 -1.82
N ALA A 84 -12.67 4.07 -1.58
CA ALA A 84 -13.44 3.02 -2.24
C ALA A 84 -14.94 3.14 -1.92
N LEU A 85 -15.29 3.33 -0.64
CA LEU A 85 -16.68 3.57 -0.20
C LEU A 85 -17.27 4.84 -0.81
N LYS A 86 -16.49 5.93 -0.87
CA LYS A 86 -16.90 7.18 -1.51
C LYS A 86 -17.17 6.99 -3.00
N ARG A 87 -16.27 6.33 -3.73
CA ARG A 87 -16.42 6.05 -5.17
C ARG A 87 -17.58 5.11 -5.46
N ALA A 88 -17.94 4.24 -4.50
CA ALA A 88 -19.12 3.40 -4.56
C ALA A 88 -20.43 4.13 -4.18
N GLY A 89 -20.37 5.41 -3.79
CA GLY A 89 -21.55 6.19 -3.38
C GLY A 89 -22.08 5.86 -1.98
N VAL A 90 -21.31 5.11 -1.18
CA VAL A 90 -21.74 4.67 0.17
C VAL A 90 -21.55 5.78 1.21
N VAL A 91 -20.52 6.62 1.04
CA VAL A 91 -20.20 7.72 1.96
C VAL A 91 -19.92 9.02 1.21
N GLY A 92 -20.34 10.15 1.79
CA GLY A 92 -19.98 11.50 1.32
C GLY A 92 -18.56 11.91 1.70
N ARG A 93 -18.05 12.98 1.08
CA ARG A 93 -16.67 13.48 1.31
C ARG A 93 -16.47 13.99 2.74
N GLU A 94 -17.51 14.57 3.31
CA GLU A 94 -17.58 15.11 4.67
C GLU A 94 -17.42 14.04 5.75
N ASN A 95 -17.67 12.77 5.41
CA ASN A 95 -17.57 11.62 6.30
C ASN A 95 -16.22 10.88 6.21
N LEU A 96 -15.30 11.36 5.38
CA LEU A 96 -13.94 10.83 5.32
C LEU A 96 -13.17 11.23 6.58
N LEU A 97 -12.50 10.27 7.20
CA LEU A 97 -11.73 10.45 8.43
C LEU A 97 -10.25 10.67 8.11
N PHE A 98 -9.72 10.01 7.07
CA PHE A 98 -8.30 10.09 6.79
C PHE A 98 -7.91 11.51 6.30
N PRO A 99 -6.89 12.16 6.89
CA PRO A 99 -6.62 13.58 6.63
C PRO A 99 -6.43 13.94 5.14
N THR A 100 -5.67 13.14 4.39
CA THR A 100 -5.41 13.37 2.96
C THR A 100 -6.64 13.15 2.08
N HIS A 101 -7.63 12.39 2.56
CA HIS A 101 -8.87 12.10 1.85
C HIS A 101 -9.92 13.19 2.08
N ARG A 102 -9.99 13.66 3.34
CA ARG A 102 -10.89 14.72 3.76
C ARG A 102 -10.45 16.06 3.20
N PHE A 103 -9.18 16.42 3.41
CA PHE A 103 -8.63 17.74 3.12
C PHE A 103 -7.90 17.74 1.78
N GLY A 104 -8.54 18.28 0.74
CA GLY A 104 -8.00 18.23 -0.62
C GLY A 104 -6.64 18.92 -0.81
N PHE A 105 -6.28 19.88 0.04
CA PHE A 105 -4.97 20.55 -0.01
C PHE A 105 -3.81 19.68 0.48
N LEU A 106 -4.10 18.56 1.17
CA LEU A 106 -3.11 17.56 1.57
C LEU A 106 -2.96 16.44 0.52
N HIS A 107 -3.70 16.50 -0.59
CA HIS A 107 -3.63 15.50 -1.64
C HIS A 107 -2.79 16.05 -2.80
N GLY A 108 -1.83 15.26 -3.26
CA GLY A 108 -0.96 15.60 -4.37
C GLY A 108 -1.73 15.81 -5.67
N GLU A 109 -1.07 16.47 -6.63
CA GLU A 109 -1.64 16.69 -7.95
C GLU A 109 -1.91 15.36 -8.66
N ARG A 110 -3.03 15.29 -9.37
CA ARG A 110 -3.36 14.12 -10.18
C ARG A 110 -2.58 14.15 -11.49
N LEU A 111 -1.73 13.16 -11.67
CA LEU A 111 -1.01 12.95 -12.91
C LEU A 111 -1.92 12.33 -13.98
N SER A 112 -1.63 12.63 -15.24
CA SER A 112 -2.32 12.04 -16.40
C SER A 112 -1.77 10.67 -16.80
N ALA A 113 -0.56 10.32 -16.35
CA ALA A 113 0.10 9.07 -16.68
C ALA A 113 0.77 8.41 -15.44
N PRO A 114 0.76 7.08 -15.34
CA PRO A 114 1.26 6.34 -14.17
C PRO A 114 2.78 6.06 -14.21
N LEU A 115 3.61 6.91 -14.85
CA LEU A 115 5.03 6.59 -15.10
C LEU A 115 5.81 6.28 -13.82
N ALA A 116 5.68 7.11 -12.78
CA ALA A 116 6.36 6.90 -11.51
C ALA A 116 5.95 5.58 -10.84
N GLN A 117 4.67 5.22 -10.93
CA GLN A 117 4.11 3.99 -10.38
C GLN A 117 4.61 2.75 -11.15
N ILE A 118 4.62 2.81 -12.49
CA ILE A 118 5.12 1.73 -13.36
C ILE A 118 6.60 1.43 -13.09
N ILE A 119 7.41 2.44 -12.76
CA ILE A 119 8.82 2.24 -12.39
C ILE A 119 8.95 1.69 -10.97
N PHE A 120 8.18 2.24 -10.02
CA PHE A 120 8.26 1.87 -8.61
C PHE A 120 7.83 0.43 -8.33
N TRP A 121 6.70 -0.02 -8.91
CA TRP A 121 6.12 -1.33 -8.64
C TRP A 121 7.06 -2.52 -8.88
N PRO A 122 7.74 -2.66 -10.04
CA PRO A 122 8.64 -3.78 -10.27
C PRO A 122 9.85 -3.76 -9.35
N ILE A 123 10.38 -2.58 -9.00
CA ILE A 123 11.50 -2.45 -8.05
C ILE A 123 11.06 -2.92 -6.66
N ALA A 124 9.91 -2.44 -6.17
CA ALA A 124 9.38 -2.82 -4.87
C ALA A 124 9.08 -4.32 -4.81
N LEU A 125 8.44 -4.88 -5.85
CA LEU A 125 8.21 -6.32 -5.97
C LEU A 125 9.51 -7.11 -5.98
N PHE A 126 10.52 -6.69 -6.76
CA PHE A 126 11.82 -7.34 -6.77
C PHE A 126 12.44 -7.38 -5.37
N VAL A 127 12.46 -6.26 -4.65
CA VAL A 127 12.97 -6.20 -3.28
C VAL A 127 12.21 -7.16 -2.37
N LEU A 128 10.87 -7.16 -2.43
CA LEU A 128 9.99 -8.00 -1.62
C LEU A 128 10.17 -9.50 -1.91
N LEU A 129 10.34 -9.87 -3.18
CA LEU A 129 10.32 -11.26 -3.63
C LEU A 129 11.72 -11.90 -3.77
N ALA A 130 12.79 -11.12 -3.96
CA ALA A 130 14.16 -11.62 -4.15
C ALA A 130 14.64 -12.63 -3.08
N PRO A 131 14.29 -12.51 -1.78
CA PRO A 131 14.67 -13.50 -0.77
C PRO A 131 14.11 -14.92 -1.04
N LYS A 132 12.99 -15.04 -1.76
CA LYS A 132 12.40 -16.35 -2.11
C LYS A 132 13.18 -17.07 -3.19
N PHE A 133 13.67 -16.32 -4.18
CA PHE A 133 14.39 -16.88 -5.33
C PHE A 133 15.85 -17.18 -5.04
N THR A 134 16.47 -16.44 -4.11
CA THR A 134 17.89 -16.62 -3.76
C THR A 134 18.18 -17.77 -2.79
N GLY A 135 17.18 -18.60 -2.45
CA GLY A 135 17.37 -19.76 -1.57
C GLY A 135 17.75 -19.40 -0.12
N ARG A 136 17.83 -18.11 0.24
CA ARG A 136 17.95 -17.63 1.61
C ARG A 136 16.60 -17.78 2.33
N ARG A 137 16.11 -19.02 2.43
CA ARG A 137 15.40 -19.44 3.63
C ARG A 137 16.43 -19.35 4.74
N GLY A 138 16.50 -18.19 5.39
CA GLY A 138 17.19 -18.11 6.66
C GLY A 138 16.65 -19.24 7.53
N LEU A 139 17.56 -20.13 7.91
CA LEU A 139 17.57 -20.76 9.22
C LEU A 139 16.96 -19.79 10.25
N ARG A 140 16.11 -20.31 11.15
CA ARG A 140 15.40 -19.69 12.30
C ARG A 140 13.88 -19.75 12.06
N GLY A 141 13.10 -20.54 12.81
CA GLY A 141 13.19 -20.76 14.25
C GLY A 141 12.08 -19.96 14.89
#